data_AF-A0AAU4TYU8-F1
#
_entry.id   AF-A0AAU4TYU8-F1
#
_cell.length_a   1.000
_cell.length_b   1.000
_cell.length_c   1.000
_cell.angle_alpha   90.00
_cell.angle_beta   90.00
_cell.angle_gamma   90.00
#
_symmetry.space_group_name_H-M   'P 1'
#
loop_
_entity.id
_entity.type
_entity.pdbx_description
1 polymer ?
#
loop_
_entity_poly.entity_id
_entity_poly.type
_entity_poly.pdbx_seq_one_letter_code
_entity_poly.pdbx_strand_id
1 'polypeptide(L)'
;MALSTGRQYARTLETGDRYITTDLDNTRHEITVFTVTEHLDDSNSVRHQYADPVDHAHFTYSAVVHVTYRAPRCPHGHDWRWCERLPCVDCEWPDEIDTAYMGNAPARTAA
;
A
#
# COMPACT_ATOMS: atom_id res chain seq x y z
N MET A 1 -0.86 17.43 5.45
CA MET A 1 -1.76 17.31 4.28
C MET A 1 -2.52 16.01 4.43
N ALA A 2 -3.85 16.03 4.31
CA ALA A 2 -4.62 14.79 4.34
C ALA A 2 -4.29 13.99 3.08
N LEU A 3 -3.90 12.72 3.24
CA LEU A 3 -3.79 11.81 2.11
C LEU A 3 -5.18 11.64 1.50
N SER A 4 -5.37 12.13 0.28
CA SER A 4 -6.63 11.92 -0.45
C SER A 4 -6.64 10.54 -1.10
N THR A 5 -7.77 10.13 -1.67
CA THR A 5 -7.87 9.03 -2.64
C THR A 5 -7.80 9.60 -4.07
N GLY A 6 -7.77 8.74 -5.09
CA GLY A 6 -7.68 9.15 -6.50
C GLY A 6 -6.27 9.04 -7.07
N ARG A 7 -6.01 9.80 -8.16
CA ARG A 7 -4.72 9.78 -8.88
C ARG A 7 -3.63 10.54 -8.11
N GLN A 8 -2.55 9.85 -7.77
CA GLN A 8 -1.44 10.39 -6.97
C GLN A 8 -0.14 9.64 -7.26
N TYR A 9 0.99 10.20 -6.85
CA TYR A 9 2.29 9.58 -7.08
C TYR A 9 2.44 8.25 -6.32
N ALA A 10 3.02 7.24 -6.96
CA ALA A 10 3.24 5.91 -6.38
C ALA A 10 4.13 5.95 -5.11
N ARG A 11 5.05 6.91 -5.01
CA ARG A 11 5.88 7.15 -3.82
C ARG A 11 5.10 7.56 -2.56
N THR A 12 3.81 7.87 -2.70
CA THR A 12 2.96 8.20 -1.55
C THR A 12 2.31 6.96 -0.95
N LEU A 13 2.44 5.79 -1.59
CA LEU A 13 1.91 4.51 -1.10
C LEU A 13 2.62 4.08 0.19
N GLU A 14 1.83 3.58 1.12
CA GLU A 14 2.28 3.03 2.40
C GLU A 14 1.71 1.62 2.59
N THR A 15 2.26 0.89 3.57
CA THR A 15 1.78 -0.45 3.89
C THR A 15 0.31 -0.42 4.29
N GLY A 16 -0.51 -1.29 3.69
CA GLY A 16 -1.96 -1.37 3.88
C GLY A 16 -2.79 -0.54 2.89
N ASP A 17 -2.17 0.36 2.12
CA ASP A 17 -2.87 1.11 1.09
C ASP A 17 -3.35 0.21 -0.04
N ARG A 18 -4.44 0.62 -0.71
CA ARG A 18 -4.94 -0.09 -1.89
C ARG A 18 -5.01 0.80 -3.10
N TYR A 19 -4.62 0.26 -4.24
CA TYR A 19 -4.63 0.98 -5.50
C TYR A 19 -4.94 0.06 -6.69
N ILE A 20 -5.33 0.68 -7.80
CA ILE A 20 -5.62 -0.04 -9.04
C ILE A 20 -4.34 -0.25 -9.84
N THR A 21 -4.03 -1.50 -10.13
CA THR A 21 -3.07 -1.92 -11.15
C THR A 21 -3.78 -2.46 -12.38
N THR A 22 -3.08 -2.51 -13.51
CA THR A 22 -3.55 -3.12 -14.74
C THR A 22 -2.58 -4.23 -15.13
N ASP A 23 -3.09 -5.45 -15.28
CA ASP A 23 -2.29 -6.60 -15.70
C ASP A 23 -2.07 -6.57 -17.23
N LEU A 24 -1.24 -7.48 -17.74
CA LEU A 24 -0.86 -7.60 -19.15
C LEU A 24 -2.06 -7.82 -20.08
N ASP A 25 -3.15 -8.39 -19.57
CA ASP A 25 -4.41 -8.62 -20.27
C ASP A 25 -5.35 -7.40 -20.28
N ASN A 26 -4.91 -6.26 -19.72
CA ASN A 26 -5.69 -5.04 -19.47
C ASN A 26 -6.80 -5.18 -18.41
N THR A 27 -6.83 -6.27 -17.65
CA THR A 27 -7.73 -6.39 -16.52
C THR A 27 -7.24 -5.50 -15.38
N ARG A 28 -8.18 -4.77 -14.77
CA ARG A 28 -7.88 -3.90 -13.64
C ARG A 28 -8.13 -4.64 -12.34
N HIS A 29 -7.14 -4.59 -11.44
CA HIS A 29 -7.21 -5.20 -10.13
C HIS A 29 -6.96 -4.15 -9.06
N GLU A 30 -7.80 -4.13 -8.03
CA GLU A 30 -7.41 -3.52 -6.77
C GLU A 30 -6.44 -4.47 -6.07
N ILE A 31 -5.32 -3.94 -5.63
CA ILE A 31 -4.28 -4.67 -4.91
C ILE A 31 -3.91 -3.91 -3.66
N THR A 32 -3.35 -4.61 -2.69
CA THR A 32 -2.99 -4.02 -1.41
C THR A 32 -1.49 -4.06 -1.19
N VAL A 33 -0.94 -2.96 -0.69
CA VAL A 33 0.49 -2.81 -0.43
C VAL A 33 0.88 -3.60 0.81
N PHE A 34 1.75 -4.58 0.64
CA PHE A 34 2.37 -5.33 1.73
C PHE A 34 3.64 -4.65 2.23
N THR A 35 4.47 -4.11 1.34
CA THR A 35 5.72 -3.43 1.71
C THR A 35 6.15 -2.50 0.59
N VAL A 36 6.74 -1.36 0.96
CA VAL A 36 7.41 -0.46 0.02
C VAL A 36 8.91 -0.49 0.30
N THR A 37 9.71 -0.50 -0.77
CA THR A 37 11.16 -0.36 -0.71
C THR A 37 11.55 0.82 -1.58
N GLU A 38 12.08 1.86 -0.95
CA GLU A 38 12.60 3.05 -1.62
C GLU A 38 14.02 2.77 -2.12
N HIS A 39 14.34 3.29 -3.30
CA HIS A 39 15.66 3.17 -3.92
C HIS A 39 16.37 4.51 -3.97
N LEU A 40 17.69 4.49 -4.19
CA LEU A 40 18.53 5.70 -4.21
C LEU A 40 18.23 6.64 -5.39
N ASP A 41 17.58 6.16 -6.44
CA ASP A 41 17.19 6.92 -7.63
C ASP A 41 15.76 7.50 -7.53
N ASP A 42 15.25 7.59 -6.31
CA ASP A 42 13.88 8.02 -5.96
C ASP A 42 12.77 7.16 -6.61
N SER A 43 13.12 5.99 -7.15
CA SER A 43 12.16 4.96 -7.51
C SER A 43 11.71 4.17 -6.28
N ASN A 44 10.58 3.47 -6.37
CA ASN A 44 10.14 2.58 -5.32
C ASN A 44 9.63 1.24 -5.88
N SER A 45 9.95 0.17 -5.17
CA SER A 45 9.37 -1.15 -5.40
C SER A 45 8.27 -1.39 -4.37
N VAL A 46 7.09 -1.76 -4.84
CA VAL A 46 5.91 -2.04 -4.03
C VAL A 46 5.66 -3.53 -4.12
N ARG A 47 5.72 -4.23 -2.98
CA ARG A 47 5.26 -5.61 -2.85
C ARG A 47 3.79 -5.61 -2.47
N HIS A 48 3.02 -6.48 -3.09
CA HIS A 48 1.61 -6.63 -2.81
C HIS A 48 1.37 -7.83 -1.89
N GLN A 49 0.12 -8.02 -1.48
CA GLN A 49 -0.23 -9.20 -0.70
C GLN A 49 -0.06 -10.46 -1.55
N TYR A 50 0.24 -11.58 -0.89
CA TYR A 50 0.43 -12.86 -1.57
C TYR A 50 -0.81 -13.34 -2.35
N ALA A 51 -2.00 -12.99 -1.85
CA ALA A 51 -3.27 -13.33 -2.49
C ALA A 51 -3.66 -12.38 -3.63
N ASP A 52 -2.95 -11.26 -3.81
CA ASP A 52 -3.19 -10.37 -4.93
C ASP A 52 -2.70 -11.03 -6.23
N PRO A 53 -3.37 -10.76 -7.37
CA PRO A 53 -2.99 -11.34 -8.66
C PRO A 53 -1.60 -10.91 -9.15
N VAL A 54 -1.07 -9.81 -8.61
CA VAL A 54 0.25 -9.27 -8.93
C VAL A 54 1.10 -9.30 -7.67
N ASP A 55 2.25 -9.96 -7.69
CA ASP A 55 3.14 -10.10 -6.51
C ASP A 55 3.85 -8.78 -6.14
N HIS A 56 4.34 -8.03 -7.12
CA HIS A 56 4.99 -6.73 -6.88
C HIS A 56 5.00 -5.85 -8.14
N ALA A 57 5.26 -4.55 -7.95
CA ALA A 57 5.43 -3.57 -9.01
C ALA A 57 6.62 -2.65 -8.71
N HIS A 58 7.29 -2.17 -9.75
CA HIS A 58 8.34 -1.16 -9.65
C HIS A 58 7.86 0.14 -10.29
N PHE A 59 8.07 1.25 -9.60
CA PHE A 59 7.59 2.57 -10.00
C PHE A 59 8.75 3.57 -10.05
N THR A 60 8.84 4.29 -11.16
CA THR A 60 9.71 5.46 -11.27
C THR A 60 9.18 6.60 -10.38
N TYR A 61 10.03 7.56 -10.03
CA TYR A 61 9.67 8.74 -9.24
C TYR A 61 8.38 9.47 -9.65
N SER A 62 8.14 9.61 -10.96
CA SER A 62 6.99 10.32 -11.53
C SER A 62 5.76 9.44 -11.76
N ALA A 63 5.82 8.14 -11.41
CA ALA A 63 4.73 7.21 -11.65
C ALA A 63 3.49 7.59 -10.83
N VAL A 64 2.32 7.42 -11.43
CA VAL A 64 1.02 7.77 -10.84
C VAL A 64 0.15 6.52 -10.77
N VAL A 65 -0.48 6.31 -9.62
CA VAL A 65 -1.44 5.23 -9.36
C VAL A 65 -2.80 5.81 -8.98
N HIS A 66 -3.86 5.00 -9.09
CA HIS A 66 -5.17 5.36 -8.56
C HIS A 66 -5.39 4.65 -7.23
N VAL A 67 -5.24 5.39 -6.13
CA VAL A 67 -5.46 4.87 -4.78
C VAL A 67 -6.95 4.87 -4.44
N THR A 68 -7.48 3.72 -4.05
CA THR A 68 -8.89 3.51 -3.69
C THR A 68 -9.12 3.49 -2.18
N TYR A 69 -8.07 3.18 -1.41
CA TYR A 69 -8.10 3.20 0.05
C TYR A 69 -6.73 3.60 0.60
N ARG A 70 -6.75 4.40 1.67
CA ARG A 70 -5.57 4.71 2.47
C ARG A 70 -5.70 4.09 3.84
N ALA A 71 -4.72 3.28 4.21
CA ALA A 71 -4.57 2.90 5.60
C ALA A 71 -4.35 4.17 6.44
N PRO A 72 -4.93 4.27 7.64
CA PRO A 72 -4.55 5.35 8.56
C PRO A 72 -3.04 5.29 8.79
N ARG A 73 -2.37 6.43 8.93
CA ARG A 73 -0.93 6.45 9.25
C ARG A 73 -0.69 6.08 10.70
N CYS A 74 0.46 5.48 11.01
CA CYS A 74 0.92 5.40 12.39
C CYS A 74 1.01 6.83 12.99
N PRO A 75 0.59 7.05 14.25
CA PRO A 75 0.72 8.35 14.92
C PRO A 75 2.14 8.93 14.91
N HIS A 76 3.16 8.07 14.82
CA HIS A 76 4.57 8.47 14.75
C HIS A 76 5.04 8.85 13.34
N GLY A 77 4.17 8.75 12.32
CA GLY A 77 4.47 9.14 10.94
C GLY A 77 5.30 8.13 10.14
N HIS A 78 5.44 6.89 10.64
CA HIS A 78 6.12 5.79 9.96
C HIS A 78 5.12 4.76 9.41
N ASP A 79 5.57 3.88 8.51
CA ASP A 79 4.76 2.73 8.11
C ASP A 79 4.46 1.84 9.31
N TRP A 80 3.28 1.22 9.35
CA TRP A 80 2.90 0.33 10.46
C TRP A 80 3.91 -0.79 10.71
N ARG A 81 4.57 -1.31 9.65
CA ARG A 81 5.64 -2.32 9.77
C ARG A 81 6.79 -1.87 10.68
N TRP A 82 7.05 -0.57 10.81
CA TRP A 82 8.06 -0.08 11.76
C TRP A 82 7.61 -0.24 13.22
N CYS A 83 6.31 -0.22 13.52
CA CYS A 83 5.80 -0.51 14.85
C CYS A 83 6.05 -1.96 15.28
N GLU A 84 6.29 -2.93 14.38
CA GLU A 84 6.73 -4.28 14.77
C GLU A 84 8.18 -4.29 15.28
N ARG A 85 9.05 -3.47 14.66
CA ARG A 85 10.48 -3.43 14.99
C ARG A 85 10.80 -2.47 16.13
N LEU A 86 10.01 -1.41 16.26
CA LEU A 86 10.05 -0.42 17.32
C LEU A 86 8.63 -0.30 17.90
N PRO A 87 8.28 -1.13 18.90
CA PRO A 87 6.94 -1.19 19.45
C PRO A 87 6.41 0.21 19.77
N CYS A 88 5.38 0.60 19.04
CA CYS A 88 4.61 1.80 19.32
C CYS A 88 3.88 1.51 20.64
N VAL A 89 4.43 1.99 21.77
CA VAL A 89 4.05 1.58 23.14
C VAL A 89 2.55 1.76 23.43
N ASP A 90 1.85 2.60 22.65
CA ASP A 90 0.44 2.92 22.80
C ASP A 90 -0.37 2.83 21.49
N CYS A 91 0.06 2.03 20.49
CA CYS A 91 -0.67 1.92 19.22
C CYS A 91 -0.94 0.46 18.84
N GLU A 92 -2.22 0.09 18.87
CA GLU A 92 -2.70 -1.15 18.28
C GLU A 92 -2.80 -0.98 16.75
N TRP A 93 -2.43 -2.03 16.00
CA TRP A 93 -2.64 -2.04 14.56
C TRP A 93 -4.14 -2.06 14.29
N PRO A 94 -4.67 -1.19 13.42
CA PRO A 94 -6.05 -1.31 12.97
C PRO A 94 -6.27 -2.66 12.29
N ASP A 95 -7.39 -3.33 12.58
CA ASP A 95 -7.73 -4.65 12.02
C ASP A 95 -7.63 -4.69 10.49
N GLU A 96 -8.02 -3.61 9.81
CA GLU A 96 -7.92 -3.52 8.34
C GLU A 96 -6.46 -3.56 7.86
N ILE A 97 -5.53 -2.98 8.61
CA ILE A 97 -4.09 -2.98 8.31
C ILE A 97 -3.48 -4.33 8.67
N ASP A 98 -3.84 -4.92 9.81
CA ASP A 98 -3.38 -6.26 10.19
C ASP A 98 -3.88 -7.33 9.20
N THR A 99 -5.17 -7.29 8.87
CA THR A 99 -5.79 -8.16 7.86
C THR A 99 -5.14 -7.96 6.48
N ALA A 100 -4.85 -6.71 6.10
CA ALA A 100 -4.11 -6.43 4.88
C ALA A 100 -2.67 -6.96 4.93
N TYR A 101 -1.97 -6.74 6.03
CA TYR A 101 -0.60 -7.20 6.18
C TYR A 101 -0.49 -8.72 6.12
N MET A 102 -1.46 -9.43 6.71
CA MET A 102 -1.55 -10.89 6.70
C MET A 102 -2.07 -11.48 5.39
N GLY A 103 -2.39 -10.67 4.38
CA GLY A 103 -2.88 -11.15 3.09
C GLY A 103 -4.32 -11.65 3.10
N ASN A 104 -5.10 -11.27 4.11
CA ASN A 104 -6.48 -11.71 4.31
C ASN A 104 -7.51 -10.61 3.96
N ALA A 105 -7.05 -9.49 3.40
CA ALA A 105 -7.89 -8.35 3.10
C ALA A 105 -8.87 -8.70 1.96
N PRO A 106 -10.19 -8.56 2.17
CA PRO A 106 -11.14 -8.75 1.08
C PRO A 106 -10.96 -7.64 0.06
N ALA A 107 -10.91 -7.98 -1.23
CA ALA A 107 -10.95 -6.98 -2.30
C ALA A 107 -12.21 -6.12 -2.15
N ARG A 108 -12.09 -4.79 -2.29
CA ARG A 108 -13.31 -3.96 -2.37
C ARG A 108 -13.91 -4.17 -3.75
N THR A 109 -15.19 -4.52 -3.79
CA THR A 109 -15.95 -4.47 -5.02
C THR A 109 -15.86 -3.04 -5.55
N ALA A 110 -15.29 -2.86 -6.74
CA ALA A 110 -15.22 -1.56 -7.38
C ALA A 110 -16.63 -0.95 -7.40
N ALA A 111 -16.80 0.20 -6.75
CA ALA A 111 -18.04 0.97 -6.76
C ALA A 111 -18.16 1.78 -8.05
#